data_AF-A0A2P6N417-F1
#
_entry.id   AF-A0A2P6N417-F1
#
_cell.length_a   1.000
_cell.length_b   1.000
_cell.length_c   1.000
_cell.angle_alpha   90.00
_cell.angle_beta   90.00
_cell.angle_gamma   90.00
#
_symmetry.space_group_name_H-M   'P 1'
#
loop_
_entity.id
_entity.type
_entity.pdbx_description
1 polymer ?
#
loop_
_entity_poly.entity_id
_entity_poly.type
_entity_poly.pdbx_seq_one_letter_code
_entity_poly.pdbx_strand_id
1 'polypeptide(L)'
;MLRTLCASSSKRLNVSRISPANVIQRLQHRPLHFRTLATSTPQFKKLPEIAALEIPKPAFYLGFGGLIPFVATTAATVFGGPLAPIAIYSQILYGSTILCFLGGAQWGLASEGLSKQPRDPQRYKQETIRITLSVIPSFIAFASVALAGPFPHLALSALMTGLTGVYAVDVWSFRRGITPPWWSKLRGLLTFIVLLCLLTTSLAMVRDSTLQ
;
A
#
# COMPACT_ATOMS: atom_id res chain seq x y z
N MET A 1 13.52 -3.08 57.33
CA MET A 1 14.87 -3.31 57.91
C MET A 1 15.56 -4.30 56.97
N LEU A 2 16.54 -3.97 56.13
CA LEU A 2 17.90 -3.45 56.44
C LEU A 2 18.60 -4.29 57.52
N ARG A 3 19.86 -4.74 57.37
CA ARG A 3 20.76 -4.92 56.20
C ARG A 3 22.01 -5.64 56.71
N THR A 4 22.62 -6.51 55.91
CA THR A 4 23.98 -7.05 56.17
C THR A 4 24.81 -7.19 54.87
N LEU A 5 25.45 -8.34 54.64
CA LEU A 5 26.82 -8.48 54.12
C LEU A 5 26.96 -9.80 53.31
N CYS A 6 28.04 -10.11 52.58
CA CYS A 6 29.40 -9.55 52.62
C CYS A 6 30.09 -9.52 51.23
N ALA A 7 31.40 -9.84 51.21
CA ALA A 7 32.34 -9.93 50.09
C ALA A 7 31.89 -10.84 48.93
N SER A 8 32.11 -10.51 47.64
CA SER A 8 33.29 -9.95 46.94
C SER A 8 34.44 -10.96 46.75
N SER A 9 34.62 -11.45 45.51
CA SER A 9 35.78 -12.22 45.08
C SER A 9 36.14 -11.87 43.63
N SER A 10 37.19 -11.07 43.46
CA SER A 10 37.71 -10.64 42.15
C SER A 10 38.98 -11.42 41.82
N LYS A 11 38.92 -12.27 40.79
CA LYS A 11 40.08 -13.01 40.29
C LYS A 11 41.00 -12.07 39.49
N ARG A 12 42.12 -11.66 40.08
CA ARG A 12 43.17 -10.90 39.38
C ARG A 12 43.84 -11.80 38.34
N LEU A 13 43.85 -11.37 37.08
CA LEU A 13 44.67 -12.00 36.03
C LEU A 13 46.14 -11.62 36.25
N ASN A 14 47.02 -12.63 36.26
CA ASN A 14 48.45 -12.45 36.54
C ASN A 14 49.22 -12.17 35.24
N VAL A 15 49.53 -10.90 34.96
CA VAL A 15 50.13 -10.42 33.70
C VAL A 15 51.67 -10.51 33.68
N SER A 16 52.29 -11.30 34.57
CA SER A 16 53.75 -11.34 34.78
C SER A 16 54.53 -12.33 33.89
N ARG A 17 53.92 -12.93 32.86
CA ARG A 17 54.52 -14.05 32.09
C ARG A 17 54.61 -13.84 30.57
N ILE A 18 54.89 -12.61 30.12
CA ILE A 18 55.24 -12.33 28.71
C ILE A 18 56.74 -12.03 28.63
N SER A 19 57.54 -13.07 28.37
CA SER A 19 58.98 -12.91 28.11
C SER A 19 59.20 -12.40 26.67
N PRO A 20 59.96 -11.30 26.45
CA PRO A 20 60.08 -10.66 25.14
C PRO A 20 60.80 -11.53 24.09
N ALA A 21 61.60 -12.51 24.50
CA ALA A 21 62.33 -13.42 23.58
C ALA A 21 61.40 -14.18 22.61
N ASN A 22 60.19 -14.55 23.06
CA ASN A 22 59.23 -15.31 22.24
C ASN A 22 58.48 -14.49 21.18
N VAL A 23 58.62 -13.15 21.18
CA VAL A 23 57.92 -12.28 20.23
C VAL A 23 58.71 -12.17 18.92
N ILE A 24 60.03 -12.01 19.00
CA ILE A 24 60.91 -11.82 17.83
C ILE A 24 60.90 -13.07 16.92
N GLN A 25 60.95 -14.26 17.51
CA GLN A 25 60.96 -15.53 16.78
C GLN A 25 59.68 -15.79 15.96
N ARG A 26 58.56 -15.11 16.24
CA ARG A 26 57.29 -15.27 15.50
C ARG A 26 57.18 -14.42 14.24
N LEU A 27 58.05 -13.44 14.03
CA LEU A 27 57.98 -12.53 12.89
C LEU A 27 58.76 -13.01 11.66
N GLN A 28 59.70 -13.95 11.83
CA GLN A 28 60.65 -14.32 10.79
C GLN A 28 60.13 -15.35 9.75
N HIS A 29 58.90 -15.87 9.93
CA HIS A 29 58.33 -16.95 9.11
C HIS A 29 57.04 -16.60 8.34
N ARG A 30 56.69 -15.32 8.18
CA ARG A 30 55.55 -14.92 7.33
C ARG A 30 56.02 -14.44 5.95
N PRO A 31 55.86 -15.23 4.87
CA PRO A 31 56.11 -14.73 3.53
C PRO A 31 55.13 -13.59 3.21
N LEU A 32 55.66 -12.50 2.67
CA LEU A 32 54.88 -11.36 2.18
C LEU A 32 54.13 -11.76 0.91
N HIS A 33 52.96 -12.37 1.07
CA HIS A 33 52.01 -12.49 -0.03
C HIS A 33 51.59 -11.08 -0.46
N PHE A 34 52.12 -10.65 -1.60
CA PHE A 34 51.73 -9.41 -2.27
C PHE A 34 50.28 -9.55 -2.70
N ARG A 35 49.37 -9.16 -1.81
CA ARG A 35 47.93 -9.31 -2.00
C ARG A 35 47.51 -8.34 -3.08
N THR A 36 47.37 -8.84 -4.31
CA THR A 36 46.86 -8.10 -5.46
C THR A 36 45.67 -7.26 -5.01
N LEU A 37 45.81 -5.94 -5.11
CA LEU A 37 44.70 -5.02 -4.88
C LEU A 37 43.70 -5.26 -5.99
N ALA A 38 42.80 -6.21 -5.75
CA ALA A 38 41.63 -6.40 -6.59
C ALA A 38 40.94 -5.05 -6.69
N THR A 39 40.91 -4.51 -7.91
CA THR A 39 40.23 -3.25 -8.20
C THR A 39 38.79 -3.40 -7.75
N SER A 40 38.48 -2.83 -6.60
CA SER A 40 37.12 -2.81 -6.08
C SER A 40 36.34 -1.82 -6.94
N THR A 41 35.90 -2.29 -8.11
CA THR A 41 34.87 -1.65 -8.90
C THR A 41 33.77 -1.28 -7.91
N PRO A 42 33.43 0.01 -7.73
CA PRO A 42 32.46 0.39 -6.72
C PRO A 42 31.15 -0.29 -7.11
N GLN A 43 30.79 -1.34 -6.38
CA GLN A 43 29.52 -2.02 -6.60
C GLN A 43 28.45 -1.02 -6.21
N PHE A 44 27.92 -0.33 -7.21
CA PHE A 44 26.81 0.59 -7.07
C PHE A 44 25.57 -0.27 -6.75
N LYS A 45 25.49 -0.67 -5.49
CA LYS A 45 24.44 -1.47 -4.89
C LYS A 45 23.14 -0.76 -5.23
N LYS A 46 22.39 -1.29 -6.21
CA LYS A 46 21.13 -0.69 -6.69
C LYS A 46 20.33 -0.27 -5.47
N LEU A 47 20.20 1.04 -5.27
CA LEU A 47 19.64 1.57 -4.05
C LEU A 47 18.21 1.03 -3.94
N PRO A 48 17.83 0.38 -2.81
CA PRO A 48 16.52 -0.26 -2.68
C PRO A 48 15.36 0.76 -2.86
N GLU A 49 15.67 2.03 -2.65
CA GLU A 49 14.83 3.21 -2.92
C GLU A 49 14.35 3.32 -4.39
N ILE A 50 15.17 2.97 -5.39
CA ILE A 50 14.77 3.03 -6.80
C ILE A 50 13.76 1.91 -7.11
N ALA A 51 14.01 0.71 -6.59
CA ALA A 51 13.10 -0.43 -6.73
C ALA A 51 11.75 -0.20 -6.00
N ALA A 52 11.75 0.60 -4.93
CA ALA A 52 10.52 0.97 -4.21
C ALA A 52 9.60 1.92 -5.02
N LEU A 53 10.12 2.60 -6.04
CA LEU A 53 9.38 3.52 -6.91
C LEU A 53 8.83 2.85 -8.18
N GLU A 54 9.40 1.71 -8.60
CA GLU A 54 9.02 1.00 -9.82
C GLU A 54 7.69 0.25 -9.62
N ILE A 55 6.70 0.48 -10.48
CA ILE A 55 5.39 -0.19 -10.40
C ILE A 55 5.56 -1.64 -10.87
N PRO A 56 5.17 -2.67 -10.08
CA PRO A 56 5.21 -4.04 -10.53
C PRO A 56 4.36 -4.24 -11.79
N LYS A 57 4.96 -4.74 -12.88
CA LYS A 57 4.28 -4.92 -14.17
C LYS A 57 2.91 -5.63 -14.07
N PRO A 58 2.73 -6.71 -13.28
CA PRO A 58 1.42 -7.35 -13.13
C PRO A 58 0.37 -6.42 -12.51
N ALA A 59 0.74 -5.64 -11.49
CA ALA A 59 -0.16 -4.68 -10.85
C ALA A 59 -0.56 -3.54 -11.81
N PHE A 60 0.36 -3.11 -12.67
CA PHE A 60 0.06 -2.15 -13.73
C PHE A 60 -0.97 -2.72 -14.73
N TYR A 61 -0.70 -3.88 -15.34
CA TYR A 61 -1.60 -4.46 -16.35
C TYR A 61 -2.98 -4.83 -15.77
N LEU A 62 -3.04 -5.41 -14.57
CA LEU A 62 -4.31 -5.73 -13.91
C LEU A 62 -5.08 -4.46 -13.50
N GLY A 63 -4.37 -3.43 -13.03
CA GLY A 63 -4.96 -2.14 -12.69
C GLY A 63 -5.62 -1.45 -13.88
N PHE A 64 -4.94 -1.39 -15.02
CA PHE A 64 -5.50 -0.85 -16.26
C PHE A 64 -6.56 -1.76 -16.89
N GLY A 65 -6.42 -3.09 -16.79
CA GLY A 65 -7.47 -4.04 -17.20
C GLY A 65 -8.78 -3.81 -16.45
N GLY A 66 -8.71 -3.44 -15.16
CA GLY A 66 -9.86 -3.04 -14.35
C GLY A 66 -10.55 -1.73 -14.79
N LEU A 67 -9.98 -0.96 -15.73
CA LEU A 67 -10.66 0.22 -16.30
C LEU A 67 -11.59 -0.13 -17.46
N ILE A 68 -11.40 -1.29 -18.11
CA ILE A 68 -12.13 -1.67 -19.32
C ILE A 68 -13.66 -1.62 -19.12
N PRO A 69 -14.24 -2.18 -18.04
CA PRO A 69 -15.70 -2.14 -17.86
C PRO A 69 -16.23 -0.72 -17.61
N PHE A 70 -15.49 0.16 -16.93
CA PHE A 70 -15.89 1.55 -16.73
C PHE A 70 -15.93 2.33 -18.05
N VAL A 71 -14.89 2.20 -18.89
CA VAL A 71 -14.84 2.87 -20.20
C VAL A 71 -15.94 2.34 -21.12
N ALA A 72 -16.15 1.02 -21.17
CA ALA A 72 -17.17 0.40 -21.99
C ALA A 72 -18.61 0.82 -21.58
N THR A 73 -18.90 0.84 -20.27
CA THR A 73 -20.22 1.23 -19.77
C THR A 73 -20.49 2.73 -19.91
N THR A 74 -19.50 3.59 -19.65
CA THR A 74 -19.62 5.03 -19.93
C THR A 74 -19.84 5.29 -21.41
N ALA A 75 -19.11 4.63 -22.32
CA ALA A 75 -19.32 4.77 -23.76
C ALA A 75 -20.75 4.35 -24.17
N ALA A 76 -21.22 3.19 -23.72
CA ALA A 76 -22.57 2.70 -23.98
C ALA A 76 -23.68 3.62 -23.42
N THR A 77 -23.41 4.35 -22.33
CA THR A 77 -24.32 5.37 -21.81
C THR A 77 -24.29 6.64 -22.68
N VAL A 78 -23.09 7.13 -23.03
CA VAL A 78 -22.90 8.40 -23.79
C VAL A 78 -23.44 8.33 -25.21
N PHE A 79 -23.31 7.19 -25.89
CA PHE A 79 -23.89 7.00 -27.23
C PHE A 79 -25.40 6.75 -27.22
N GLY A 80 -26.00 6.54 -26.05
CA GLY A 80 -27.44 6.38 -25.86
C GLY A 80 -28.03 5.09 -26.42
N GLY A 81 -29.35 5.00 -26.37
CA GLY A 81 -30.13 3.87 -26.89
C GLY A 81 -30.46 2.78 -25.84
N PRO A 82 -31.03 1.64 -26.27
CA PRO A 82 -31.65 0.64 -25.37
C PRO A 82 -30.70 0.02 -24.34
N LEU A 83 -29.39 0.09 -24.57
CA LEU A 83 -28.37 -0.47 -23.67
C LEU A 83 -27.97 0.48 -22.53
N ALA A 84 -28.31 1.77 -22.59
CA ALA A 84 -27.86 2.76 -21.60
C ALA A 84 -28.28 2.42 -20.15
N PRO A 85 -29.52 1.97 -19.84
CA PRO A 85 -29.89 1.57 -18.47
C PRO A 85 -29.09 0.36 -17.96
N ILE A 86 -28.85 -0.62 -18.84
CA ILE A 86 -28.03 -1.80 -18.55
C ILE A 86 -26.57 -1.40 -18.30
N ALA A 87 -26.05 -0.46 -19.09
CA ALA A 87 -24.70 0.07 -18.93
C ALA A 87 -24.53 0.82 -17.60
N ILE A 88 -25.45 1.72 -17.25
CA ILE A 88 -25.45 2.44 -15.96
C ILE A 88 -25.49 1.45 -14.79
N TYR A 89 -26.42 0.49 -14.79
CA TYR A 89 -26.51 -0.52 -13.73
C TYR A 89 -25.24 -1.37 -13.63
N SER A 90 -24.70 -1.81 -14.76
CA SER A 90 -23.45 -2.57 -14.81
C SER A 90 -22.25 -1.77 -14.29
N GLN A 91 -22.21 -0.47 -14.56
CA GLN A 91 -21.18 0.43 -14.05
C GLN A 91 -21.26 0.62 -12.53
N ILE A 92 -22.48 0.76 -11.99
CA ILE A 92 -22.70 0.85 -10.53
C ILE A 92 -22.32 -0.46 -9.86
N LEU A 93 -22.74 -1.60 -10.42
CA LEU A 93 -22.42 -2.93 -9.89
C LEU A 93 -20.90 -3.17 -9.88
N TYR A 94 -20.22 -2.92 -11.00
CA TYR A 94 -18.77 -3.08 -11.11
C TYR A 94 -18.00 -2.09 -10.21
N GLY A 95 -18.44 -0.84 -10.15
CA GLY A 95 -17.90 0.17 -9.23
C GLY A 95 -18.01 -0.24 -7.77
N SER A 96 -19.14 -0.82 -7.38
CA SER A 96 -19.37 -1.38 -6.05
C SER A 96 -18.47 -2.59 -5.76
N THR A 97 -18.28 -3.48 -6.74
CA THR A 97 -17.34 -4.62 -6.63
C THR A 97 -15.91 -4.14 -6.39
N ILE A 98 -15.43 -3.16 -7.17
CA ILE A 98 -14.10 -2.57 -7.01
C ILE A 98 -13.97 -1.86 -5.65
N LEU A 99 -14.97 -1.09 -5.24
CA LEU A 99 -14.96 -0.38 -3.96
C LEU A 99 -14.88 -1.35 -2.77
N CYS A 100 -15.63 -2.46 -2.81
CA CYS A 100 -15.57 -3.52 -1.81
C CYS A 100 -14.20 -4.23 -1.80
N PHE A 101 -13.65 -4.57 -2.97
CA PHE A 101 -12.31 -5.16 -3.10
C PHE A 101 -11.22 -4.28 -2.47
N LEU A 102 -11.29 -2.97 -2.66
CA LEU A 102 -10.34 -2.02 -2.08
C LEU A 102 -10.47 -1.91 -0.55
N GLY A 103 -11.69 -2.02 -0.01
CA GLY A 103 -11.93 -2.19 1.42
C GLY A 103 -11.23 -3.45 1.95
N GLY A 104 -11.42 -4.59 1.28
CA GLY A 104 -10.73 -5.84 1.60
C GLY A 104 -9.20 -5.72 1.56
N ALA A 105 -8.63 -5.02 0.57
CA ALA A 105 -7.19 -4.77 0.49
C ALA A 105 -6.67 -3.94 1.67
N GLN A 106 -7.41 -2.90 2.09
CA GLN A 106 -7.06 -2.10 3.28
C GLN A 106 -7.16 -2.93 4.58
N TRP A 107 -8.15 -3.82 4.70
CA TRP A 107 -8.29 -4.74 5.83
C TRP A 107 -7.11 -5.72 5.92
N GLY A 108 -6.67 -6.28 4.79
CA GLY A 108 -5.51 -7.17 4.73
C GLY A 108 -4.20 -6.48 5.15
N LEU A 109 -3.95 -5.28 4.63
CA LEU A 109 -2.78 -4.49 4.99
C LEU A 109 -2.79 -4.06 6.48
N ALA A 110 -3.96 -3.74 7.04
CA ALA A 110 -4.09 -3.44 8.47
C ALA A 110 -3.85 -4.68 9.35
N SER A 111 -4.32 -5.85 8.91
CA SER A 111 -4.11 -7.14 9.61
C SER A 111 -2.63 -7.53 9.66
N GLU A 112 -1.89 -7.30 8.57
CA GLU A 112 -0.44 -7.48 8.54
C GLU A 112 0.27 -6.49 9.50
N GLY A 113 -0.17 -5.23 9.53
CA GLY A 113 0.35 -4.19 10.42
C GLY A 113 0.17 -4.53 11.91
N LEU A 114 -1.05 -4.92 12.30
CA LEU A 114 -1.38 -5.37 13.66
C LEU A 114 -0.53 -6.57 14.10
N SER A 115 -0.31 -7.53 13.20
CA SER A 115 0.44 -8.76 13.48
C SER A 115 1.93 -8.51 13.70
N LYS A 116 2.55 -7.58 12.95
CA LYS A 116 4.01 -7.35 12.99
C LYS A 116 4.48 -6.56 14.21
N GLN A 117 3.68 -5.64 14.74
CA GLN A 117 4.14 -4.66 15.75
C GLN A 117 3.14 -4.39 16.90
N PRO A 118 2.68 -5.42 17.64
CA PRO A 118 1.68 -5.26 18.70
C PRO A 118 2.17 -4.48 19.94
N ARG A 119 3.46 -4.15 20.04
CA ARG A 119 4.07 -3.48 21.22
C ARG A 119 4.16 -1.96 21.13
N ASP A 120 3.82 -1.34 19.99
CA ASP A 120 3.71 0.11 19.86
C ASP A 120 2.22 0.52 19.96
N PRO A 121 1.77 1.15 21.07
CA PRO A 121 0.37 1.51 21.26
C PRO A 121 -0.16 2.51 20.22
N GLN A 122 0.71 3.38 19.68
CA GLN A 122 0.32 4.38 18.69
C GLN A 122 0.13 3.74 17.32
N ARG A 123 1.03 2.84 16.90
CA ARG A 123 0.83 2.06 15.66
C ARG A 123 -0.36 1.11 15.76
N TYR A 124 -0.52 0.40 16.88
CA TYR A 124 -1.66 -0.47 17.11
C TYR A 124 -3.00 0.27 16.96
N LYS A 125 -3.12 1.46 17.58
CA LYS A 125 -4.31 2.31 17.43
C LYS A 125 -4.55 2.74 15.97
N GLN A 126 -3.49 3.03 15.21
CA GLN A 126 -3.60 3.47 13.82
C GLN A 126 -4.08 2.35 12.89
N GLU A 127 -3.51 1.15 13.00
CA GLU A 127 -3.99 0.01 12.20
C GLU A 127 -5.40 -0.44 12.65
N THR A 128 -5.77 -0.26 13.94
CA THR A 128 -7.15 -0.47 14.43
C THR A 128 -8.14 0.52 13.83
N ILE A 129 -7.76 1.80 13.69
CA ILE A 129 -8.59 2.78 12.96
C ILE A 129 -8.72 2.36 11.49
N ARG A 130 -7.61 1.95 10.86
CA ARG A 130 -7.58 1.55 9.46
C ARG A 130 -8.44 0.32 9.15
N ILE A 131 -8.39 -0.73 9.99
CA ILE A 131 -9.20 -1.95 9.82
C ILE A 131 -10.69 -1.71 10.08
N THR A 132 -11.03 -0.63 10.80
CA THR A 132 -12.41 -0.16 10.97
C THR A 132 -12.86 0.63 9.74
N LEU A 133 -12.04 1.59 9.29
CA LEU A 133 -12.29 2.39 8.08
C LEU A 133 -12.40 1.53 6.82
N SER A 134 -11.71 0.38 6.76
CA SER A 134 -11.73 -0.52 5.61
C SER A 134 -13.07 -1.23 5.38
N VAL A 135 -14.00 -1.19 6.34
CA VAL A 135 -15.36 -1.76 6.21
C VAL A 135 -16.34 -0.75 5.58
N ILE A 136 -16.09 0.56 5.73
CA ILE A 136 -16.93 1.64 5.19
C ILE A 136 -17.12 1.51 3.66
N PRO A 137 -16.09 1.23 2.84
CA PRO A 137 -16.24 1.01 1.40
C PRO A 137 -17.24 -0.10 1.05
N SER A 138 -17.29 -1.19 1.82
CA SER A 138 -18.22 -2.30 1.58
C SER A 138 -19.67 -1.92 1.88
N PHE A 139 -19.91 -1.10 2.91
CA PHE A 139 -21.24 -0.54 3.18
C PHE A 139 -21.68 0.46 2.09
N ILE A 140 -20.78 1.33 1.62
CA ILE A 140 -21.06 2.26 0.52
C ILE A 140 -21.34 1.49 -0.78
N ALA A 141 -20.58 0.44 -1.08
CA ALA A 141 -20.80 -0.44 -2.22
C ALA A 141 -22.19 -1.11 -2.17
N PHE A 142 -22.56 -1.69 -1.01
CA PHE A 142 -23.90 -2.26 -0.81
C PHE A 142 -25.02 -1.23 -1.02
N ALA A 143 -24.90 -0.06 -0.39
CA ALA A 143 -25.87 1.03 -0.53
C ALA A 143 -25.97 1.51 -2.00
N SER A 144 -24.85 1.60 -2.72
CA SER A 144 -24.81 2.01 -4.13
C SER A 144 -25.59 1.04 -5.02
N VAL A 145 -25.47 -0.28 -4.81
CA VAL A 145 -26.28 -1.27 -5.55
C VAL A 145 -27.76 -1.19 -5.17
N ALA A 146 -28.08 -1.04 -3.88
CA ALA A 146 -29.47 -0.92 -3.42
C ALA A 146 -30.17 0.33 -3.99
N LEU A 147 -29.42 1.43 -4.17
CA LEU A 147 -29.90 2.68 -4.76
C LEU A 147 -29.89 2.67 -6.29
N ALA A 148 -29.25 1.70 -6.95
CA ALA A 148 -29.04 1.71 -8.41
C ALA A 148 -30.35 1.71 -9.22
N GLY A 149 -31.41 1.08 -8.70
CA GLY A 149 -32.74 1.09 -9.31
C GLY A 149 -33.48 2.42 -9.11
N PRO A 150 -33.84 2.79 -7.87
CA PRO A 150 -34.68 3.97 -7.63
C PRO A 150 -33.93 5.30 -7.77
N PHE A 151 -32.63 5.35 -7.48
CA PHE A 151 -31.84 6.59 -7.38
C PHE A 151 -30.41 6.42 -7.95
N PRO A 152 -30.25 6.07 -9.25
CA PRO A 152 -28.94 5.83 -9.87
C PRO A 152 -27.98 7.03 -9.77
N HIS A 153 -28.46 8.27 -9.81
CA HIS A 153 -27.63 9.46 -9.59
C HIS A 153 -26.95 9.43 -8.20
N LEU A 154 -27.72 9.05 -7.17
CA LEU A 154 -27.23 8.95 -5.80
C LEU A 154 -26.22 7.80 -5.68
N ALA A 155 -26.50 6.65 -6.31
CA ALA A 155 -25.56 5.52 -6.38
C ALA A 155 -24.22 5.89 -7.04
N LEU A 156 -24.24 6.60 -8.18
CA LEU A 156 -23.01 7.09 -8.82
C LEU A 156 -22.24 8.05 -7.91
N SER A 157 -22.93 8.98 -7.24
CA SER A 157 -22.30 9.93 -6.30
C SER A 157 -21.71 9.23 -5.06
N ALA A 158 -22.36 8.18 -4.57
CA ALA A 158 -21.87 7.34 -3.46
C ALA A 158 -20.60 6.58 -3.87
N LEU A 159 -20.53 6.08 -5.11
CA LEU A 159 -19.31 5.46 -5.64
C LEU A 159 -18.17 6.47 -5.82
N MET A 160 -18.45 7.67 -6.34
CA MET A 160 -17.44 8.72 -6.48
C MET A 160 -16.85 9.14 -5.13
N THR A 161 -17.70 9.35 -4.13
CA THR A 161 -17.27 9.69 -2.77
C THR A 161 -16.55 8.52 -2.08
N GLY A 162 -17.04 7.29 -2.21
CA GLY A 162 -16.40 6.09 -1.67
C GLY A 162 -15.00 5.83 -2.25
N LEU A 163 -14.84 5.87 -3.58
CA LEU A 163 -13.56 5.68 -4.25
C LEU A 163 -12.56 6.79 -3.89
N THR A 164 -13.01 8.03 -3.78
CA THR A 164 -12.20 9.17 -3.34
C THR A 164 -11.78 9.01 -1.87
N GLY A 165 -12.68 8.57 -0.99
CA GLY A 165 -12.41 8.29 0.42
C GLY A 165 -11.37 7.18 0.61
N VAL A 166 -11.47 6.09 -0.15
CA VAL A 166 -10.45 5.03 -0.17
C VAL A 166 -9.11 5.57 -0.65
N TYR A 167 -9.08 6.39 -1.70
CA TYR A 167 -7.83 7.00 -2.17
C TYR A 167 -7.22 7.96 -1.12
N ALA A 168 -8.04 8.68 -0.35
CA ALA A 168 -7.55 9.48 0.78
C ALA A 168 -6.89 8.60 1.86
N VAL A 169 -7.44 7.40 2.13
CA VAL A 169 -6.81 6.39 3.00
C VAL A 169 -5.51 5.85 2.37
N ASP A 170 -5.48 5.55 1.07
CA ASP A 170 -4.25 5.13 0.34
C ASP A 170 -3.12 6.18 0.49
N VAL A 171 -3.44 7.48 0.39
CA VAL A 171 -2.48 8.58 0.57
C VAL A 171 -2.07 8.76 2.03
N TRP A 172 -3.01 8.61 2.97
CA TRP A 172 -2.74 8.66 4.41
C TRP A 172 -1.80 7.54 4.87
N SER A 173 -2.01 6.31 4.39
CA SER A 173 -1.13 5.17 4.64
C SER A 173 0.27 5.37 4.03
N PHE A 174 0.36 5.93 2.83
CA PHE A 174 1.64 6.24 2.19
C PHE A 174 2.44 7.28 2.97
N ARG A 175 1.80 8.39 3.40
CA ARG A 175 2.44 9.43 4.22
C ARG A 175 2.98 8.94 5.57
N ARG A 176 2.53 7.77 6.03
CA ARG A 176 3.00 7.09 7.26
C ARG A 176 4.03 5.99 7.00
N GLY A 177 4.44 5.78 5.74
CA GLY A 177 5.40 4.75 5.35
C GLY A 177 4.84 3.32 5.44
N ILE A 178 3.51 3.15 5.45
CA ILE A 178 2.86 1.84 5.57
C ILE A 178 2.74 1.16 4.20
N THR A 179 2.43 1.94 3.15
CA THR A 179 2.36 1.47 1.76
C THR A 179 3.54 2.00 0.93
N PRO A 180 4.04 1.25 -0.06
CA PRO A 180 5.11 1.69 -0.94
C PRO A 180 4.65 2.83 -1.87
N PRO A 181 5.55 3.74 -2.31
CA PRO A 181 5.17 4.93 -3.08
C PRO A 181 4.54 4.63 -4.45
N TRP A 182 4.78 3.45 -5.03
CA TRP A 182 4.11 3.04 -6.27
C TRP A 182 2.61 2.80 -6.09
N TRP A 183 2.15 2.38 -4.90
CA TRP A 183 0.75 2.04 -4.62
C TRP A 183 -0.16 3.24 -4.83
N SER A 184 0.09 4.34 -4.11
CA SER A 184 -0.78 5.52 -4.14
C SER A 184 -0.66 6.28 -5.47
N LYS A 185 0.49 6.21 -6.16
CA LYS A 185 0.63 6.74 -7.53
C LYS A 185 -0.27 6.01 -8.53
N LEU A 186 -0.20 4.67 -8.55
CA LEU A 186 -1.04 3.84 -9.43
C LEU A 186 -2.52 4.01 -9.08
N ARG A 187 -2.88 3.90 -7.80
CA ARG A 187 -4.25 4.07 -7.30
C ARG A 187 -4.82 5.45 -7.62
N GLY A 188 -4.02 6.51 -7.55
CA GLY A 188 -4.43 7.87 -7.91
C GLY A 188 -4.81 7.98 -9.39
N LEU A 189 -3.97 7.47 -10.30
CA LEU A 189 -4.24 7.49 -11.74
C LEU A 189 -5.49 6.67 -12.11
N LEU A 190 -5.60 5.45 -11.58
CA LEU A 190 -6.78 4.61 -11.82
C LEU A 190 -8.07 5.25 -11.27
N THR A 191 -8.02 5.78 -10.04
CA THR A 191 -9.18 6.43 -9.42
C THR A 191 -9.60 7.67 -10.18
N PHE A 192 -8.65 8.49 -10.66
CA PHE A 192 -8.96 9.66 -11.49
C PHE A 192 -9.71 9.28 -12.77
N ILE A 193 -9.25 8.25 -13.50
CA ILE A 193 -9.93 7.79 -14.73
C ILE A 193 -11.34 7.26 -14.42
N VAL A 194 -11.51 6.48 -13.33
CA VAL A 194 -12.83 5.98 -12.92
C VAL A 194 -13.77 7.12 -12.52
N LEU A 195 -13.29 8.13 -11.81
CA LEU A 195 -14.10 9.30 -11.42
C LEU A 195 -14.55 10.10 -12.65
N LEU A 196 -13.71 10.24 -13.68
CA LEU A 196 -14.12 10.83 -14.96
C LEU A 196 -15.22 9.99 -15.63
N CYS A 197 -15.07 8.67 -15.69
CA CYS A 197 -16.10 7.78 -16.26
C CYS A 197 -17.45 7.93 -15.53
N LEU A 198 -17.45 7.87 -14.19
CA LEU A 198 -18.66 8.03 -13.37
C LEU A 198 -19.30 9.41 -13.53
N LEU A 199 -18.50 10.47 -13.60
CA LEU A 199 -18.97 11.83 -13.84
C LEU A 199 -19.60 11.97 -15.24
N THR A 200 -18.95 11.45 -16.28
CA THR A 200 -19.49 11.47 -17.65
C THR A 200 -20.80 10.69 -17.76
N THR A 201 -20.92 9.52 -17.13
CA THR A 201 -22.18 8.76 -17.05
C THR A 201 -23.28 9.55 -16.34
N SER A 202 -22.96 10.20 -15.21
CA SER A 202 -23.89 11.03 -14.46
C SER A 202 -24.41 12.21 -15.31
N LEU A 203 -23.52 12.90 -16.02
CA LEU A 203 -23.86 14.02 -16.90
C LEU A 203 -24.69 13.58 -18.12
N ALA A 204 -24.37 12.42 -18.72
CA ALA A 204 -25.15 11.84 -19.81
C ALA A 204 -26.58 11.51 -19.37
N MET A 205 -26.75 10.91 -18.18
CA MET A 205 -28.07 10.62 -17.62
C MET A 205 -28.88 11.90 -17.35
N VAL A 206 -28.26 12.96 -16.82
CA VAL A 206 -28.93 14.25 -16.63
C VAL A 206 -29.37 14.86 -17.96
N ARG A 207 -28.51 14.83 -18.99
CA ARG A 207 -28.85 15.30 -20.34
C ARG A 207 -30.11 14.61 -20.89
N ASP A 208 -30.17 13.29 -20.82
CA ASP A 208 -31.32 12.54 -21.35
C ASP A 208 -32.62 12.86 -20.58
N SER A 209 -32.53 13.09 -19.26
CA SER A 209 -33.68 13.49 -18.44
C SER A 209 -34.20 14.92 -18.71
N THR A 210 -33.43 15.77 -19.38
CA THR A 210 -33.86 17.13 -19.78
C THR A 210 -34.42 17.22 -21.20
N LEU A 211 -34.39 16.11 -21.95
CA LEU A 211 -34.88 16.01 -23.33
C LEU A 211 -36.23 15.28 -23.45
N GLN A 212 -36.85 14.95 -22.31
CA GLN A 212 -38.16 14.29 -22.17
C GLN A 212 -39.16 15.24 -21.49
#